data_AF-A0A832GT57-F1
#
_entry.id   AF-A0A832GT57-F1
#
_cell.length_a   1.000
_cell.length_b   1.000
_cell.length_c   1.000
_cell.angle_alpha   90.00
_cell.angle_beta   90.00
_cell.angle_gamma   90.00
#
_symmetry.space_group_name_H-M   'P 1'
#
loop_
_entity.id
_entity.type
_entity.pdbx_description
1 polymer ?
#
loop_
_entity_poly.entity_id
_entity_poly.type
_entity_poly.pdbx_seq_one_letter_code
_entity_poly.pdbx_strand_id
1 'polypeptide(L)'
;MFRYIYFADMLDYTQLSYNSELQNEAPQKGELKIYISSLLLNETDSYLKSDIKNELGGVFVGDYFEDSDGEMCVLLEDIVIAEFVKASITHLTFTSDTWHEINKTIEEKHSG
;
A
#
# COMPACT_ATOMS: atom_id res chain seq x y z
N MET A 1 -8.59 -17.94 -4.81
CA MET A 1 -7.57 -18.20 -5.85
C MET A 1 -6.96 -16.86 -6.20
N PHE A 2 -5.82 -16.50 -5.61
CA PHE A 2 -5.16 -15.23 -5.90
C PHE A 2 -4.11 -15.45 -6.99
N ARG A 3 -4.21 -14.67 -8.07
CA ARG A 3 -3.26 -14.67 -9.20
C ARG A 3 -2.29 -13.52 -9.00
N TYR A 4 -1.00 -13.84 -8.94
CA TYR A 4 0.10 -12.87 -8.93
C TYR A 4 0.33 -12.33 -10.33
N ILE A 5 0.66 -11.04 -10.45
CA ILE A 5 1.13 -10.41 -11.70
C ILE A 5 2.55 -9.89 -11.44
N TYR A 6 3.46 -10.21 -12.37
CA TYR A 6 4.83 -9.72 -12.44
C TYR A 6 4.99 -8.95 -13.74
N PHE A 7 5.52 -7.73 -13.71
CA PHE A 7 6.20 -7.10 -14.85
C PHE A 7 7.33 -6.18 -14.36
N ALA A 8 8.43 -6.17 -15.12
CA ALA A 8 9.75 -5.71 -14.74
C ALA A 8 10.14 -4.35 -15.35
N ASP A 9 11.13 -3.75 -14.70
CA ASP A 9 12.01 -2.63 -15.08
C ASP A 9 11.49 -1.19 -14.95
N MET A 10 11.63 -0.66 -13.74
CA MET A 10 12.71 0.29 -13.44
C MET A 10 13.17 0.11 -11.98
N LEU A 11 14.19 -0.74 -11.78
CA LEU A 11 14.94 -0.98 -10.53
C LEU A 11 14.08 -1.15 -9.25
N ASP A 12 13.58 -2.36 -9.04
CA ASP A 12 12.92 -2.91 -7.83
C ASP A 12 11.49 -2.46 -7.46
N TYR A 13 10.89 -1.51 -8.18
CA TYR A 13 9.50 -1.09 -7.95
C TYR A 13 8.52 -1.69 -8.97
N THR A 14 7.44 -2.29 -8.46
CA THR A 14 6.32 -2.78 -9.26
C THR A 14 5.27 -1.67 -9.33
N GLN A 15 4.88 -1.25 -10.53
CA GLN A 15 3.73 -0.36 -10.69
C GLN A 15 2.45 -1.13 -10.31
N LEU A 16 1.67 -0.60 -9.37
CA LEU A 16 0.33 -1.14 -9.08
C LEU A 16 -0.72 -0.22 -9.71
N SER A 17 -1.39 -0.72 -10.74
CA SER A 17 -2.68 -0.19 -11.19
C SER A 17 -3.80 -0.91 -10.44
N TYR A 18 -4.38 -0.26 -9.43
CA TYR A 18 -5.51 -0.84 -8.67
C TYR A 18 -6.83 -0.50 -9.36
N ASN A 19 -7.30 -1.42 -10.21
CA ASN A 19 -8.69 -1.54 -10.64
C ASN A 19 -8.95 -3.03 -10.96
N SER A 20 -9.90 -3.66 -10.26
CA SER A 20 -10.15 -5.11 -10.31
C SER A 20 -10.56 -5.65 -11.68
N GLU A 21 -10.73 -4.80 -12.69
CA GLU A 21 -11.13 -5.14 -14.06
C GLU A 21 -10.08 -4.77 -15.14
N LEU A 22 -8.95 -4.13 -14.77
CA LEU A 22 -8.04 -3.46 -15.71
C LEU A 22 -6.58 -3.91 -15.55
N GLN A 23 -6.28 -5.16 -15.89
CA GLN A 23 -4.88 -5.63 -15.90
C GLN A 23 -4.08 -5.27 -17.17
N ASN A 24 -4.60 -4.43 -18.08
CA ASN A 24 -3.92 -4.11 -19.35
C ASN A 24 -4.05 -2.66 -19.84
N GLU A 25 -4.62 -1.74 -19.06
CA GLU A 25 -4.71 -0.33 -19.48
C GLU A 25 -3.60 0.47 -18.80
N ALA A 26 -2.78 1.15 -19.60
CA ALA A 26 -1.88 2.16 -19.08
C ALA A 26 -2.72 3.22 -18.34
N PRO A 27 -2.26 3.72 -17.18
CA PRO A 27 -2.99 4.74 -16.42
C PRO A 27 -3.35 5.90 -17.36
N GLN A 28 -4.62 6.30 -17.33
CA GLN A 28 -5.10 7.39 -18.18
C GLN A 28 -4.42 8.70 -17.76
N LYS A 29 -4.31 9.64 -18.69
CA LYS A 29 -3.73 10.95 -18.39
C LYS A 29 -4.51 11.62 -17.26
N GLY A 30 -3.81 11.95 -16.16
CA GLY A 30 -4.39 12.52 -14.95
C GLY A 30 -4.72 11.50 -13.84
N GLU A 31 -4.51 10.20 -14.06
CA GLU A 31 -4.57 9.19 -13.00
C GLU A 31 -3.26 9.17 -12.21
N LEU A 32 -3.36 9.09 -10.88
CA LEU A 32 -2.21 9.06 -9.99
C LEU A 32 -1.49 7.71 -10.10
N LYS A 33 -0.21 7.74 -10.52
CA LYS A 33 0.63 6.53 -10.54
C LYS A 33 1.15 6.24 -9.13
N ILE A 34 0.97 5.02 -8.66
CA ILE A 34 1.45 4.56 -7.36
C ILE A 34 2.49 3.46 -7.57
N TYR A 35 3.65 3.64 -6.95
CA TYR A 35 4.79 2.73 -7.02
C TYR A 35 4.99 2.07 -5.66
N ILE A 36 5.23 0.76 -5.63
CA ILE A 36 5.55 0.00 -4.42
C ILE A 36 6.74 -0.92 -4.69
N SER A 37 7.67 -1.03 -3.75
CA SER A 37 8.78 -1.96 -3.93
C SER A 37 8.28 -3.40 -3.85
N SER A 38 8.92 -4.31 -4.58
CA SER A 38 8.60 -5.74 -4.45
C SER A 38 8.81 -6.25 -3.03
N LEU A 39 9.74 -5.66 -2.28
CA LEU A 39 10.00 -5.99 -0.88
C LEU A 39 8.81 -5.61 0.02
N LEU A 40 8.33 -4.36 -0.08
CA LEU A 40 7.19 -3.87 0.70
C LEU A 40 5.90 -4.61 0.34
N LEU A 41 5.71 -4.94 -0.93
CA LEU A 41 4.59 -5.76 -1.38
C LEU A 41 4.63 -7.18 -0.76
N ASN A 42 5.80 -7.81 -0.73
CA ASN A 42 5.98 -9.14 -0.12
C ASN A 42 5.82 -9.11 1.40
N GLU A 43 6.28 -8.06 2.05
CA GLU A 43 6.04 -7.83 3.49
C GLU A 43 4.55 -7.70 3.78
N THR A 44 3.84 -6.90 2.98
CA THR A 44 2.38 -6.74 3.08
C THR A 44 1.67 -8.08 2.87
N ASP A 45 2.01 -8.84 1.83
CA ASP A 45 1.42 -10.16 1.55
C ASP A 45 1.69 -11.14 2.70
N SER A 46 2.88 -11.11 3.30
CA SER A 46 3.23 -11.94 4.46
C SER A 46 2.38 -11.59 5.68
N TYR A 47 2.17 -10.29 5.95
CA TYR A 47 1.27 -9.83 7.01
C TYR A 47 -0.17 -10.27 6.75
N LEU A 48 -0.71 -10.05 5.54
CA LEU A 48 -2.07 -10.43 5.19
C LEU A 48 -2.32 -11.95 5.28
N LYS A 49 -1.28 -12.76 5.10
CA LYS A 49 -1.34 -14.23 5.27
C LYS A 49 -1.28 -14.68 6.73
N SER A 50 -0.93 -13.80 7.67
CA SER A 50 -0.78 -14.15 9.08
C SER A 50 -2.10 -14.43 9.78
N ASP A 51 -3.20 -13.79 9.35
CA ASP A 51 -4.56 -14.06 9.83
C ASP A 51 -5.53 -14.15 8.65
N ILE A 52 -5.97 -15.37 8.35
CA ILE A 52 -6.96 -15.65 7.30
C ILE A 52 -8.40 -15.69 7.82
N LYS A 53 -8.61 -15.48 9.13
CA LYS A 53 -9.93 -15.56 9.78
C LYS A 53 -10.58 -14.20 9.95
N ASN A 54 -9.79 -13.14 10.06
CA ASN A 54 -10.25 -11.77 10.21
C ASN A 54 -9.71 -10.90 9.08
N GLU A 55 -10.39 -9.79 8.78
CA GLU A 55 -9.80 -8.75 7.96
C GLU A 55 -8.63 -8.09 8.70
N LEU A 56 -7.51 -7.98 8.02
CA LEU A 56 -6.33 -7.24 8.46
C LEU A 56 -6.23 -5.94 7.68
N GLY A 57 -5.55 -4.95 8.25
CA GLY A 57 -5.25 -3.72 7.53
C GLY A 57 -4.13 -2.90 8.14
N GLY A 58 -3.86 -1.78 7.48
CA GLY A 58 -2.78 -0.86 7.77
C GLY A 58 -2.86 0.35 6.83
N VAL A 59 -1.91 1.26 6.96
CA VAL A 59 -1.77 2.46 6.14
C VAL A 59 -0.43 2.40 5.44
N PHE A 60 -0.44 2.50 4.11
CA PHE A 60 0.80 2.75 3.39
C PHE A 60 1.23 4.20 3.56
N VAL A 61 2.53 4.37 3.79
CA VAL A 61 3.18 5.67 3.96
C VAL A 61 4.19 5.84 2.84
N GLY A 62 4.34 7.06 2.36
CA GLY A 62 5.25 7.38 1.28
C GLY A 62 5.10 8.81 0.83
N ASP A 63 5.83 9.16 -0.21
CA ASP A 63 5.98 10.53 -0.68
C ASP A 63 5.56 10.71 -2.14
N TYR A 64 5.27 11.96 -2.48
CA TYR A 64 4.99 12.37 -3.85
C TYR A 64 6.28 12.68 -4.60
N PHE A 65 6.32 12.34 -5.88
CA PHE A 65 7.40 12.75 -6.77
C PHE A 65 6.86 13.07 -8.17
N GLU A 66 7.61 13.87 -8.93
CA GLU A 66 7.32 14.13 -10.34
C GLU A 66 8.15 13.20 -11.21
N ASP A 67 7.52 12.48 -12.13
CA ASP A 67 8.23 11.60 -13.07
C ASP A 67 8.88 12.37 -14.22
N SER A 68 9.57 11.67 -15.13
CA SER A 68 10.25 12.29 -16.27
C SER A 68 9.32 12.98 -17.27
N ASP A 69 8.03 12.66 -17.25
CA ASP A 69 7.01 13.26 -18.12
C ASP A 69 6.32 14.46 -17.47
N GLY A 70 6.71 14.82 -16.23
CA GLY A 70 6.13 15.91 -15.45
C GLY A 70 4.83 15.52 -14.72
N GLU A 71 4.54 14.22 -14.61
CA GLU A 71 3.31 13.72 -13.98
C GLU A 71 3.55 13.42 -12.49
N MET A 72 2.60 13.83 -11.65
CA MET A 72 2.65 13.58 -10.21
C MET A 72 2.41 12.10 -9.92
N CYS A 73 3.28 11.52 -9.10
CA CYS A 73 3.31 10.12 -8.73
C CYS A 73 3.43 9.98 -7.20
N VAL A 74 3.08 8.81 -6.67
CA VAL A 74 3.30 8.44 -5.26
C VAL A 74 4.22 7.22 -5.20
N LEU A 75 5.24 7.30 -4.37
CA LEU A 75 6.09 6.17 -4.00
C LEU A 75 5.72 5.70 -2.60
N LEU A 76 5.29 4.45 -2.45
CA LEU A 76 5.04 3.82 -1.15
C LEU A 76 6.35 3.26 -0.58
N GLU A 77 6.69 3.71 0.62
CA GLU A 77 7.98 3.44 1.26
C GLU A 77 7.86 2.52 2.48
N ASP A 78 6.74 2.58 3.20
CA ASP A 78 6.48 1.72 4.36
C ASP A 78 4.98 1.38 4.48
N ILE A 79 4.66 0.38 5.31
CA ILE A 79 3.32 0.07 5.77
C ILE A 79 3.27 0.13 7.30
N VAL A 80 2.36 0.94 7.82
CA VAL A 80 2.06 0.98 9.26
C VAL A 80 0.87 0.08 9.52
N ILE A 81 1.12 -1.02 10.22
CA ILE A 81 0.08 -1.99 10.57
C ILE A 81 -0.90 -1.38 11.58
N ALA A 82 -2.20 -1.52 11.30
CA ALA A 82 -3.24 -0.99 12.16
C ALA A 82 -3.46 -1.95 13.35
N GLU A 83 -2.72 -1.72 14.43
CA GLU A 83 -2.97 -2.40 15.70
C GLU A 83 -4.23 -1.82 16.36
N PHE A 84 -4.93 -2.62 17.18
CA PHE A 84 -6.15 -2.20 17.90
C PHE A 84 -7.39 -1.89 17.03
N VAL A 85 -7.43 -2.45 15.82
CA VAL A 85 -8.62 -2.42 14.97
C VAL A 85 -9.78 -3.20 15.59
N LYS A 86 -11.00 -2.76 15.28
CA LYS A 86 -12.19 -3.62 15.43
C LYS A 86 -12.37 -4.38 14.12
N ALA A 87 -11.83 -5.60 14.10
CA ALA A 87 -11.89 -6.49 12.95
C ALA A 87 -12.97 -7.57 13.13
N SER A 88 -13.61 -7.92 12.03
CA SER A 88 -14.47 -9.08 11.87
C SER A 88 -14.17 -9.74 10.51
N ILE A 89 -14.93 -10.76 10.14
CA ILE A 89 -14.75 -11.47 8.87
C ILE A 89 -15.02 -10.55 7.65
N THR A 90 -15.83 -9.50 7.80
CA THR A 90 -16.30 -8.66 6.68
C THR A 90 -16.17 -7.17 6.92
N HIS A 91 -15.60 -6.77 8.06
CA HIS A 91 -15.46 -5.37 8.41
C HIS A 91 -14.18 -5.15 9.21
N LEU A 92 -13.43 -4.14 8.80
CA LEU A 92 -12.31 -3.56 9.53
C LEU A 92 -12.62 -2.11 9.86
N THR A 93 -12.61 -1.74 11.14
CA THR A 93 -12.81 -0.36 11.57
C THR A 93 -11.60 0.15 12.33
N PHE A 94 -11.04 1.26 11.85
CA PHE A 94 -9.97 1.98 12.52
C PHE A 94 -10.59 2.81 13.64
N THR A 95 -10.15 2.53 14.86
CA THR A 95 -10.63 3.25 16.04
C THR A 95 -9.82 4.52 16.27
N SER A 96 -10.25 5.36 17.22
CA SER A 96 -9.43 6.51 17.64
C SER A 96 -8.04 6.08 18.13
N ASP A 97 -7.96 4.94 18.82
CA ASP A 97 -6.69 4.41 19.33
C ASP A 97 -5.82 3.89 18.18
N THR A 98 -6.44 3.23 17.17
CA THR A 98 -5.75 2.83 15.94
C THR A 98 -5.10 4.02 15.25
N TRP A 99 -5.84 5.13 15.09
CA TRP A 99 -5.29 6.35 14.48
C TRP A 99 -4.21 7.02 15.32
N HIS A 100 -4.34 6.99 16.64
CA HIS A 100 -3.32 7.52 17.54
C HIS A 100 -1.99 6.78 17.36
N GLU A 101 -2.01 5.45 17.39
CA GLU A 101 -0.79 4.63 17.22
C GLU A 101 -0.21 4.72 15.81
N ILE A 102 -1.05 4.78 14.77
CA ILE A 102 -0.58 4.98 13.39
C ILE A 102 0.18 6.31 13.29
N ASN A 103 -0.41 7.41 13.76
CA ASN A 103 0.22 8.73 13.67
C ASN A 103 1.53 8.77 14.47
N LYS A 104 1.53 8.21 15.67
CA LYS A 104 2.74 8.10 16.48
C LYS A 104 3.84 7.30 15.76
N THR A 105 3.48 6.17 15.14
CA THR A 105 4.44 5.35 14.38
C THR A 105 4.99 6.08 13.18
N ILE A 106 4.14 6.84 12.47
CA ILE A 106 4.55 7.68 11.34
C ILE A 106 5.52 8.76 11.82
N GLU A 107 5.20 9.46 12.90
CA GLU A 107 6.09 10.46 13.50
C GLU A 107 7.42 9.83 13.91
N GLU A 108 7.44 8.68 14.59
CA GLU A 108 8.68 8.03 15.04
C GLU A 108 9.58 7.54 13.89
N LYS A 109 8.98 6.97 12.84
CA LYS A 109 9.71 6.36 11.71
C LYS A 109 10.09 7.36 10.61
N HIS A 110 9.29 8.42 10.45
CA HIS A 110 9.41 9.36 9.33
C HIS A 110 9.64 10.82 9.79
N SER A 111 10.01 11.05 11.05
CA SER A 111 10.55 12.35 11.47
C SER A 111 11.93 12.59 10.84
N GLY A 112 11.92 13.28 9.70
CA GLY A 112 13.08 13.93 9.07
C GLY A 112 12.92 15.43 9.07
#